data_AF-A0AAF0SZ51-F1
#
_entry.id   AF-A0AAF0SZ51-F1
#
_cell.length_a   1.000
_cell.length_b   1.000
_cell.length_c   1.000
_cell.angle_alpha   90.00
_cell.angle_beta   90.00
_cell.angle_gamma   90.00
#
_symmetry.space_group_name_H-M   'P 1'
#
loop_
_entity.id
_entity.type
_entity.pdbx_description
1 polymer ?
#
loop_
_entity_poly.entity_id
_entity_poly.type
_entity_poly.pdbx_seq_one_letter_code
_entity_poly.pdbx_strand_id
1 'polypeptide(L)'
;MSSCSTCGGRDYLCQQCKMDELENRLGLPSDHFDADAGIVCWVQDVDETWHASMYFEDTRHVAACGEILETPVADVREDPRRLAEVHTCDDCEAALEADDEETVPDGGEFERASKLLADGGEVDVYQWVLENVHEYPAGTDPRWGSRGNLVYEGRKLDGVSKEDVQKAIARAVDNEDLISWHGLLARAEVDRLREITRAEHEDHDITRGILVGKCNKLIAKKKKADGTESAAATNGGEAA
;
A
#
# COMPACT_ATOMS: atom_id res chain seq x y z
N MET A 1 -18.23 47.85 -16.55
CA MET A 1 -16.97 47.17 -16.86
C MET A 1 -17.35 45.79 -17.34
N SER A 2 -17.02 45.50 -18.59
CA SER A 2 -17.54 44.41 -19.41
C SER A 2 -16.44 43.38 -19.59
N SER A 3 -16.65 42.08 -19.58
CA SER A 3 -17.50 41.23 -18.72
C SER A 3 -16.93 39.83 -18.93
N CYS A 4 -16.20 39.37 -17.93
CA CYS A 4 -15.85 37.98 -17.71
C CYS A 4 -16.95 37.00 -18.15
N SER A 5 -16.62 36.02 -19.00
CA SER A 5 -17.50 34.88 -19.29
C SER A 5 -16.77 33.53 -19.16
N THR A 6 -15.52 33.43 -18.69
CA THR A 6 -15.08 33.61 -17.28
C THR A 6 -13.94 34.63 -17.01
N CYS A 7 -13.43 35.40 -17.99
CA CYS A 7 -12.66 36.64 -17.64
C CYS A 7 -12.67 37.78 -18.68
N GLY A 8 -13.18 37.53 -19.90
CA GLY A 8 -13.96 38.49 -20.70
C GLY A 8 -13.44 39.91 -20.84
N GLY A 9 -12.11 40.08 -20.82
CA GLY A 9 -11.49 41.33 -21.18
C GLY A 9 -10.32 41.83 -20.33
N ARG A 10 -9.84 41.07 -19.32
CA ARG A 10 -8.52 41.26 -18.63
C ARG A 10 -8.42 42.57 -17.80
N ASP A 11 -7.75 42.61 -16.65
CA ASP A 11 -6.29 42.54 -16.46
C ASP A 11 -5.93 41.58 -15.28
N TYR A 12 -4.73 40.97 -15.29
CA TYR A 12 -4.12 40.16 -14.20
C TYR A 12 -4.87 38.95 -13.56
N LEU A 13 -5.80 38.33 -14.30
CA LEU A 13 -6.45 37.02 -14.02
C LEU A 13 -7.38 37.03 -12.80
N CYS A 14 -8.70 37.11 -13.04
CA CYS A 14 -9.68 36.96 -11.97
C CYS A 14 -9.49 35.62 -11.25
N GLN A 15 -9.75 35.60 -9.95
CA GLN A 15 -9.52 34.45 -9.07
C GLN A 15 -10.06 33.16 -9.71
N GLN A 16 -11.30 33.18 -10.22
CA GLN A 16 -11.93 32.04 -10.90
C GLN A 16 -11.18 31.49 -12.14
N CYS A 17 -10.42 32.29 -12.88
CA CYS A 17 -9.64 31.74 -14.00
C CYS A 17 -8.32 31.14 -13.54
N LYS A 18 -7.72 31.67 -12.46
CA LYS A 18 -6.56 31.03 -11.82
C LYS A 18 -6.97 29.69 -11.20
N MET A 19 -8.16 29.67 -10.60
CA MET A 19 -8.88 28.49 -10.12
C MET A 19 -9.01 27.41 -11.18
N ASP A 20 -9.71 27.73 -12.27
CA ASP A 20 -10.01 26.76 -13.32
C ASP A 20 -8.73 26.22 -13.98
N GLU A 21 -7.69 27.04 -14.15
CA GLU A 21 -6.41 26.61 -14.70
C GLU A 21 -5.66 25.65 -13.76
N LEU A 22 -5.68 25.92 -12.46
CA LEU A 22 -5.08 25.06 -11.45
C LEU A 22 -5.83 23.74 -11.32
N GLU A 23 -7.17 23.74 -11.26
CA GLU A 23 -8.00 22.52 -11.25
C GLU A 23 -7.77 21.66 -12.50
N ASN A 24 -7.69 22.25 -13.70
CA ASN A 24 -7.42 21.49 -14.93
C ASN A 24 -6.02 20.87 -14.97
N ARG A 25 -5.03 21.50 -14.32
CA ARG A 25 -3.65 21.02 -14.29
C ARG A 25 -3.43 19.96 -13.21
N LEU A 26 -4.16 20.04 -12.11
CA LEU A 26 -3.82 19.38 -10.85
C LEU A 26 -4.92 18.45 -10.32
N GLY A 27 -6.14 18.51 -10.85
CA GLY A 27 -7.28 17.67 -10.44
C GLY A 27 -8.24 18.37 -9.47
N LEU A 28 -9.35 17.71 -9.11
CA LEU A 28 -10.25 18.18 -8.06
C LEU A 28 -9.83 17.58 -6.72
N PRO A 29 -9.84 18.35 -5.61
CA PRO A 29 -9.44 17.82 -4.31
C PRO A 29 -10.14 16.53 -3.85
N SER A 30 -11.40 16.34 -4.25
CA SER A 30 -12.16 15.11 -3.97
C SER A 30 -11.54 13.86 -4.60
N ASP A 31 -10.75 14.01 -5.65
CA ASP A 31 -10.08 12.92 -6.35
C ASP A 31 -8.86 12.38 -5.56
N HIS A 32 -8.47 13.07 -4.48
CA HIS A 32 -7.22 12.86 -3.75
C HIS A 32 -7.42 12.55 -2.25
N PHE A 33 -8.66 12.33 -1.80
CA PHE A 33 -8.99 12.10 -0.39
C PHE A 33 -9.20 10.60 -0.07
N ASP A 34 -8.24 9.96 0.59
CA ASP A 34 -8.43 8.66 1.26
C ASP A 34 -8.70 8.91 2.75
N ALA A 35 -9.88 8.49 3.23
CA ALA A 35 -10.49 8.97 4.47
C ALA A 35 -9.91 8.44 5.80
N ASP A 36 -8.82 7.65 5.78
CA ASP A 36 -8.53 6.75 6.92
C ASP A 36 -7.23 6.98 7.71
N ALA A 37 -6.37 7.99 7.45
CA ALA A 37 -5.32 8.38 8.41
C ALA A 37 -4.55 9.67 8.04
N GLY A 38 -4.34 10.56 9.04
CA GLY A 38 -3.28 11.58 9.02
C GLY A 38 -3.41 12.71 7.99
N ILE A 39 -2.32 13.47 7.78
CA ILE A 39 -2.25 14.50 6.72
C ILE A 39 -2.54 13.82 5.38
N VAL A 40 -3.62 14.22 4.72
CA VAL A 40 -4.09 13.57 3.50
C VAL A 40 -3.35 14.12 2.26
N CYS A 41 -2.99 15.40 2.27
CA CYS A 41 -2.21 16.05 1.21
C CYS A 41 -1.66 17.42 1.66
N TRP A 42 -0.71 17.98 0.89
CA TRP A 42 -0.33 19.39 1.01
C TRP A 42 -1.07 20.20 -0.04
N VAL A 43 -1.57 21.37 0.35
CA VAL A 43 -2.32 22.28 -0.52
C VAL A 43 -1.66 23.65 -0.57
N GLN A 44 -1.51 24.19 -1.78
CA GLN A 44 -0.97 25.53 -1.97
C GLN A 44 -2.11 26.55 -1.95
N ASP A 45 -1.96 27.60 -1.15
CA ASP A 45 -2.90 28.72 -1.11
C ASP A 45 -2.65 29.74 -2.23
N VAL A 46 -3.48 30.78 -2.28
CA VAL A 46 -3.39 31.86 -3.29
C VAL A 46 -2.14 32.72 -3.17
N ASP A 47 -1.47 32.69 -2.01
CA ASP A 47 -0.23 33.41 -1.72
C ASP A 47 1.00 32.51 -1.90
N GLU A 48 0.82 31.37 -2.59
CA GLU A 48 1.84 30.38 -2.93
C GLU A 48 2.42 29.62 -1.71
N THR A 49 1.78 29.72 -0.54
CA THR A 49 2.18 29.02 0.69
C THR A 49 1.53 27.65 0.79
N TRP A 50 2.31 26.66 1.22
CA TRP A 50 1.86 25.28 1.35
C TRP A 50 1.35 24.98 2.76
N HIS A 51 0.16 24.42 2.85
CA HIS A 51 -0.51 24.04 4.08
C HIS A 51 -0.75 22.53 4.12
N ALA A 52 -0.61 21.94 5.31
CA ALA A 52 -0.88 20.52 5.52
C ALA A 52 -2.38 20.30 5.68
N SER A 53 -3.06 19.80 4.64
CA SER A 53 -4.49 19.51 4.69
C SER A 53 -4.77 18.24 5.49
N MET A 54 -5.54 18.37 6.57
CA MET A 54 -5.92 17.24 7.42
C MET A 54 -7.20 16.56 6.95
N TYR A 55 -8.22 17.34 6.57
CA TYR A 55 -9.47 16.81 6.03
C TYR A 55 -10.11 17.78 5.03
N PHE A 56 -10.94 17.25 4.13
CA PHE A 56 -11.70 18.02 3.15
C PHE A 56 -13.17 18.04 3.55
N GLU A 57 -13.72 19.23 3.76
CA GLU A 57 -15.10 19.46 4.14
C GLU A 57 -15.80 20.29 3.06
N ASP A 58 -16.86 19.71 2.48
CA ASP A 58 -17.63 20.26 1.36
C ASP A 58 -16.78 20.66 0.13
N THR A 59 -16.24 21.87 0.14
CA THR A 59 -15.43 22.46 -0.93
C THR A 59 -14.13 23.08 -0.41
N ARG A 60 -13.72 22.76 0.82
CA ARG A 60 -12.63 23.45 1.53
C ARG A 60 -11.68 22.47 2.20
N HIS A 61 -10.40 22.81 2.18
CA HIS A 61 -9.39 22.11 2.96
C HIS A 61 -9.32 22.72 4.35
N VAL A 62 -9.32 21.85 5.37
CA VAL A 62 -8.99 22.26 6.73
C VAL A 62 -7.55 21.87 7.00
N ALA A 63 -6.70 22.89 7.11
CA ALA A 63 -5.28 22.74 7.34
C ALA A 63 -4.96 22.46 8.82
N ALA A 64 -3.79 21.89 9.10
CA ALA A 64 -3.29 21.63 10.45
C ALA A 64 -3.14 22.90 11.30
N CYS A 65 -2.83 24.04 10.67
CA CYS A 65 -2.82 25.36 11.30
C CYS A 65 -4.23 25.89 11.65
N GLY A 66 -5.30 25.20 11.25
CA GLY A 66 -6.69 25.60 11.44
C GLY A 66 -7.23 26.54 10.36
N GLU A 67 -6.43 26.90 9.36
CA GLU A 67 -6.91 27.66 8.20
C GLU A 67 -7.84 26.82 7.33
N ILE A 68 -8.89 27.49 6.83
CA ILE A 68 -9.86 26.89 5.93
C ILE A 68 -9.61 27.46 4.54
N LEU A 69 -9.04 26.65 3.67
CA LEU A 69 -8.60 27.06 2.35
C LEU A 69 -9.65 26.68 1.33
N GLU A 70 -10.19 27.68 0.64
CA GLU A 70 -10.92 27.48 -0.59
C GLU A 70 -9.91 27.10 -1.68
N THR A 71 -10.27 26.15 -2.53
CA THR A 71 -9.47 25.63 -3.65
C THR A 71 -8.88 26.78 -4.49
N PRO A 72 -7.79 26.61 -5.29
CA PRO A 72 -7.46 25.47 -6.15
C PRO A 72 -6.16 24.75 -5.78
N VAL A 73 -6.18 23.43 -5.93
CA VAL A 73 -5.21 22.50 -5.34
C VAL A 73 -4.06 22.23 -6.29
N ALA A 74 -2.82 22.42 -5.84
CA ALA A 74 -1.71 21.59 -6.28
C ALA A 74 -1.57 20.45 -5.27
N ASP A 75 -1.90 19.23 -5.68
CA ASP A 75 -1.69 18.04 -4.84
C ASP A 75 -0.26 17.55 -5.05
N VAL A 76 0.56 17.68 -4.03
CA VAL A 76 1.84 17.00 -3.97
C VAL A 76 1.79 16.05 -2.78
N ARG A 77 1.75 14.74 -3.08
CA ARG A 77 1.93 13.67 -2.10
C ARG A 77 3.32 13.71 -1.45
N GLU A 78 4.27 14.31 -2.14
CA GLU A 78 5.61 14.55 -1.63
C GLU A 78 5.60 15.78 -0.71
N ASP A 79 6.18 15.62 0.46
CA ASP A 79 6.33 16.68 1.45
C ASP A 79 7.10 17.89 0.85
N PRO A 80 6.46 19.05 0.65
CA PRO A 80 7.08 20.23 0.03
C PRO A 80 8.26 20.76 0.84
N ARG A 81 8.39 20.42 2.13
CA ARG A 81 9.59 20.72 2.93
C ARG A 81 10.86 20.09 2.37
N ARG A 82 10.73 19.07 1.50
CA ARG A 82 11.85 18.38 0.82
C ARG A 82 12.26 19.04 -0.49
N LEU A 83 11.47 19.99 -0.99
CA LEU A 83 11.73 20.71 -2.23
C LEU A 83 12.48 22.01 -1.92
N ALA A 84 13.54 22.29 -2.67
CA ALA A 84 14.23 23.56 -2.56
C ALA A 84 13.32 24.69 -3.04
N GLU A 85 13.35 25.84 -2.34
CA GLU A 85 12.64 27.07 -2.73
C GLU A 85 11.11 27.05 -2.56
N VAL A 86 10.58 26.16 -1.70
CA VAL A 86 9.15 26.13 -1.36
C VAL A 86 8.91 26.68 0.05
N HIS A 87 7.87 27.50 0.22
CA HIS A 87 7.45 28.03 1.52
C HIS A 87 6.26 27.25 2.06
N THR A 88 6.45 26.64 3.22
CA THR A 88 5.45 25.93 4.01
C THR A 88 4.97 26.81 5.16
N CYS A 89 3.70 26.67 5.55
CA CYS A 89 3.13 27.40 6.67
C CYS A 89 3.79 26.96 7.99
N ASP A 90 4.49 27.87 8.68
CA ASP A 90 5.18 27.61 9.96
C ASP A 90 4.25 26.97 11.01
N ASP A 91 2.98 27.41 11.07
CA ASP A 91 2.00 26.87 12.02
C ASP A 91 1.57 25.43 11.66
N CYS A 92 1.56 25.09 10.36
CA CYS A 92 1.38 23.70 9.94
C CYS A 92 2.59 22.87 10.34
N GLU A 93 3.82 23.38 10.19
CA GLU A 93 5.01 22.65 10.60
C GLU A 93 5.03 22.39 12.11
N ALA A 94 4.74 23.42 12.91
CA ALA A 94 4.68 23.31 14.36
C ALA A 94 3.60 22.32 14.82
N ALA A 95 2.44 22.28 14.16
CA ALA A 95 1.39 21.32 14.46
C ALA A 95 1.83 19.86 14.20
N LEU A 96 2.67 19.64 13.19
CA LEU A 96 3.21 18.31 12.89
C LEU A 96 4.31 17.89 13.86
N GLU A 97 5.17 18.82 14.27
CA GLU A 97 6.24 18.54 15.23
C GLU A 97 5.72 18.36 16.66
N ALA A 98 4.55 18.94 16.99
CA ALA A 98 3.91 18.78 18.30
C ALA A 98 3.30 17.37 18.51
N ASP A 99 2.95 16.65 17.45
CA ASP A 99 2.41 15.27 17.52
C ASP A 99 3.54 14.22 17.61
N ASP A 100 4.80 14.61 17.42
CA ASP A 100 6.00 13.77 17.54
C ASP A 100 6.53 13.67 19.00
N GLU A 101 5.90 14.36 19.97
CA GLU A 101 6.30 14.38 21.39
C GLU A 101 5.99 13.07 22.18
N GLU A 102 6.18 11.86 21.61
CA GLU A 102 6.29 10.66 22.46
C GLU A 102 6.96 9.43 21.79
N THR A 103 8.11 9.56 21.13
CA THR A 103 8.83 8.35 20.65
C THR A 103 10.31 8.26 21.01
N VAL A 104 10.93 9.33 21.51
CA VAL A 104 12.35 9.31 21.88
C VAL A 104 12.50 9.48 23.40
N PRO A 105 12.97 8.46 24.15
CA PRO A 105 13.27 8.61 25.57
C PRO A 105 14.33 9.69 25.78
N ASP A 106 14.01 10.67 26.61
CA ASP A 106 14.86 11.82 26.89
C ASP A 106 16.16 11.37 27.61
N GLY A 107 17.32 11.74 27.06
CA GLY A 107 18.59 11.76 27.80
C GLY A 107 19.55 10.57 27.74
N GLY A 108 19.50 9.72 26.71
CA GLY A 108 20.60 8.77 26.46
C GLY A 108 21.82 9.48 25.84
N GLU A 109 23.01 9.40 26.46
CA GLU A 109 24.26 9.76 25.76
C GLU A 109 24.50 8.73 24.63
N PHE A 110 24.20 9.13 23.39
CA PHE A 110 24.52 8.30 22.24
C PHE A 110 26.03 8.36 21.97
N GLU A 111 26.68 7.20 21.97
CA GLU A 111 28.03 7.10 21.42
C GLU A 111 28.03 7.52 19.96
N ARG A 112 28.96 8.42 19.61
CA ARG A 112 29.06 8.99 18.27
C ARG A 112 29.31 7.86 17.26
N ALA A 113 28.37 7.64 16.34
CA ALA A 113 28.47 6.58 15.33
C ALA A 113 29.81 6.66 14.58
N SER A 114 30.61 5.60 14.67
CA SER A 114 31.95 5.54 14.07
C SER A 114 31.91 5.37 12.54
N LYS A 115 30.73 5.10 11.97
CA LYS A 115 30.53 4.86 10.54
C LYS A 115 29.09 5.19 10.15
N LEU A 116 28.92 5.98 9.09
CA LEU A 116 27.64 6.11 8.39
C LEU A 116 27.37 4.78 7.64
N LEU A 117 26.35 4.05 8.08
CA LEU A 117 25.73 2.99 7.30
C LEU A 117 24.50 3.62 6.67
N ALA A 118 24.50 3.79 5.35
CA ALA A 118 23.26 4.03 4.63
C ALA A 118 22.38 2.79 4.85
N ASP A 119 21.17 3.04 5.28
CA ASP A 119 20.01 2.20 5.59
C ASP A 119 19.50 1.32 4.43
N GLY A 120 20.39 0.91 3.52
CA GLY A 120 20.17 -0.27 2.68
C GLY A 120 20.21 -1.53 3.55
N GLY A 121 19.21 -1.69 4.43
CA GLY A 121 18.99 -2.92 5.17
C GLY A 121 18.97 -4.07 4.18
N GLU A 122 19.75 -5.12 4.46
CA GLU A 122 19.79 -6.32 3.63
C GLU A 122 18.36 -6.82 3.42
N VAL A 123 17.88 -6.77 2.17
CA VAL A 123 16.50 -7.14 1.89
C VAL A 123 16.35 -8.64 2.10
N ASP A 124 15.49 -9.04 3.05
CA ASP A 124 15.12 -10.44 3.20
C ASP A 124 14.24 -10.85 2.00
N VAL A 125 14.89 -11.35 0.96
CA VAL A 125 14.27 -11.79 -0.30
C VAL A 125 13.20 -12.85 -0.05
N TYR A 126 13.32 -13.65 1.02
CA TYR A 126 12.32 -14.64 1.37
C TYR A 126 11.03 -13.98 1.83
N GLN A 127 11.10 -13.05 2.78
CA GLN A 127 9.93 -12.33 3.28
C GLN A 127 9.32 -11.46 2.18
N TRP A 128 10.15 -10.77 1.40
CA TRP A 128 9.66 -9.98 0.27
C TRP A 128 8.84 -10.83 -0.72
N VAL A 129 9.31 -12.04 -1.06
CA VAL A 129 8.56 -12.98 -1.92
C VAL A 129 7.20 -13.34 -1.34
N LEU A 130 7.13 -13.55 -0.03
CA LEU A 130 5.91 -13.91 0.67
C LEU A 130 4.90 -12.76 0.68
N GLU A 131 5.35 -11.53 0.91
CA GLU A 131 4.51 -10.34 0.96
C GLU A 131 4.02 -9.93 -0.43
N ASN A 132 4.86 -10.07 -1.46
CA ASN A 132 4.59 -9.50 -2.79
C ASN A 132 4.05 -10.51 -3.81
N VAL A 133 3.80 -11.77 -3.42
CA VAL A 133 3.34 -12.79 -4.38
C VAL A 133 2.03 -12.42 -5.06
N HIS A 134 1.12 -11.69 -4.39
CA HIS A 134 -0.18 -11.30 -4.95
C HIS A 134 -0.18 -9.91 -5.61
N GLU A 135 0.81 -9.07 -5.33
CA GLU A 135 0.97 -7.75 -5.97
C GLU A 135 1.26 -7.86 -7.47
N TYR A 136 1.78 -9.01 -7.90
CA TYR A 136 2.17 -9.26 -9.27
C TYR A 136 1.38 -10.42 -9.89
N PRO A 137 0.06 -10.23 -10.12
CA PRO A 137 -0.82 -11.31 -10.51
C PRO A 137 -0.53 -11.84 -11.91
N ALA A 138 -0.91 -13.09 -12.14
CA ALA A 138 -0.93 -13.68 -13.47
C ALA A 138 -2.28 -13.38 -14.14
N GLY A 139 -2.38 -12.24 -14.82
CA GLY A 139 -3.62 -11.82 -15.46
C GLY A 139 -4.63 -11.26 -14.46
N THR A 140 -5.93 -11.55 -14.66
CA THR A 140 -7.02 -10.92 -13.90
C THR A 140 -7.45 -11.69 -12.65
N ASP A 141 -6.88 -12.87 -12.40
CA ASP A 141 -7.23 -13.67 -11.22
C ASP A 141 -6.33 -13.27 -10.02
N PRO A 142 -6.84 -12.50 -9.05
CA PRO A 142 -6.02 -11.99 -7.94
C PRO A 142 -5.55 -13.09 -6.98
N ARG A 143 -6.10 -14.30 -7.08
CA ARG A 143 -5.68 -15.44 -6.25
C ARG A 143 -4.29 -15.94 -6.62
N TRP A 144 -3.79 -15.60 -7.80
CA TRP A 144 -2.54 -16.12 -8.33
C TRP A 144 -1.54 -15.01 -8.66
N GLY A 145 -0.39 -15.10 -8.00
CA GLY A 145 0.85 -14.45 -8.41
C GLY A 145 1.49 -15.12 -9.63
N SER A 146 2.22 -14.34 -10.42
CA SER A 146 3.07 -14.85 -11.49
C SER A 146 4.50 -15.05 -11.00
N ARG A 147 5.03 -16.28 -11.07
CA ARG A 147 6.45 -16.54 -10.79
C ARG A 147 7.37 -15.66 -11.66
N GLY A 148 7.00 -15.44 -12.91
CA GLY A 148 7.78 -14.62 -13.84
C GLY A 148 7.83 -13.15 -13.42
N ASN A 149 6.67 -12.58 -13.05
CA ASN A 149 6.57 -11.19 -12.63
C ASN A 149 7.28 -10.98 -11.29
N LEU A 150 7.06 -11.87 -10.32
CA LEU A 150 7.71 -11.81 -9.01
C LEU A 150 9.24 -11.85 -9.12
N VAL A 151 9.79 -12.66 -10.03
CA VAL A 151 11.24 -12.68 -10.32
C VAL A 151 11.70 -11.41 -11.03
N TYR A 152 10.90 -10.87 -11.95
CA TYR A 152 11.22 -9.65 -12.69
C TYR A 152 11.25 -8.41 -11.79
N GLU A 153 10.35 -8.35 -10.81
CA GLU A 153 10.26 -7.26 -9.83
C GLU A 153 11.30 -7.42 -8.73
N GLY A 154 11.46 -8.62 -8.17
CA GLY A 154 12.40 -8.84 -7.07
C GLY A 154 13.87 -8.57 -7.43
N ARG A 155 14.26 -8.73 -8.70
CA ARG A 155 15.62 -8.37 -9.16
C ARG A 155 15.88 -6.86 -9.24
N LYS A 156 14.86 -6.02 -9.01
CA LYS A 156 15.00 -4.56 -8.92
C LYS A 156 15.37 -4.12 -7.50
N LEU A 157 15.27 -5.01 -6.52
CA LEU A 157 15.70 -4.76 -5.15
C LEU A 157 17.22 -4.61 -5.11
N ASP A 158 17.70 -3.70 -4.27
CA ASP A 158 19.14 -3.44 -4.16
C ASP A 158 19.89 -4.67 -3.65
N GLY A 159 20.99 -5.01 -4.31
CA GLY A 159 21.80 -6.20 -3.98
C GLY A 159 21.16 -7.56 -4.29
N VAL A 160 19.95 -7.64 -4.83
CA VAL A 160 19.23 -8.91 -5.07
C VAL A 160 19.39 -9.38 -6.51
N SER A 161 19.94 -10.58 -6.71
CA SER A 161 20.01 -11.18 -8.03
C SER A 161 18.72 -11.93 -8.40
N LYS A 162 18.54 -12.17 -9.70
CA LYS A 162 17.49 -13.07 -10.20
C LYS A 162 17.52 -14.44 -9.52
N GLU A 163 18.73 -14.97 -9.28
CA GLU A 163 18.90 -16.29 -8.67
C GLU A 163 18.46 -16.31 -7.21
N ASP A 164 18.67 -15.21 -6.48
CA ASP A 164 18.26 -15.09 -5.08
C ASP A 164 16.73 -15.15 -4.95
N VAL A 165 16.02 -14.41 -5.81
CA VAL A 165 14.55 -14.48 -5.86
C VAL A 165 14.08 -15.89 -6.24
N GLN A 166 14.73 -16.54 -7.22
CA GLN A 166 14.37 -17.89 -7.62
C GLN A 166 14.59 -18.92 -6.49
N LYS A 167 15.69 -18.80 -5.74
CA LYS A 167 15.99 -19.62 -4.56
C LYS A 167 14.99 -19.33 -3.43
N ALA A 168 14.64 -18.08 -3.19
CA ALA A 168 13.64 -17.70 -2.20
C ALA A 168 12.26 -18.29 -2.52
N ILE A 169 11.80 -18.21 -3.77
CA ILE A 169 10.54 -18.84 -4.20
C ILE A 169 10.62 -20.36 -4.06
N ALA A 170 11.74 -20.99 -4.47
CA ALA A 170 11.91 -22.44 -4.34
C ALA A 170 11.83 -22.87 -2.86
N ARG A 171 12.56 -22.16 -1.98
CA ARG A 171 12.51 -22.35 -0.53
C ARG A 171 11.09 -22.18 0.01
N ALA A 172 10.34 -21.17 -0.43
CA ALA A 172 8.99 -20.92 0.05
C ALA A 172 8.00 -22.02 -0.39
N VAL A 173 8.20 -22.60 -1.57
CA VAL A 173 7.42 -23.76 -2.04
C VAL A 173 7.81 -25.02 -1.25
N ASP A 174 9.11 -25.25 -1.02
CA ASP A 174 9.60 -26.41 -0.27
C ASP A 174 9.17 -26.37 1.20
N ASN A 175 9.13 -25.17 1.79
CA ASN A 175 8.61 -24.92 3.13
C ASN A 175 7.07 -24.98 3.22
N GLU A 176 6.38 -25.12 2.08
CA GLU A 176 4.91 -25.08 2.00
C GLU A 176 4.30 -23.76 2.51
N ASP A 177 5.03 -22.65 2.35
CA ASP A 177 4.54 -21.29 2.55
C ASP A 177 3.90 -20.72 1.28
N LEU A 178 4.30 -21.24 0.11
CA LEU A 178 3.65 -21.02 -1.18
C LEU A 178 3.18 -22.32 -1.80
N ILE A 179 2.05 -22.27 -2.51
CA ILE A 179 1.64 -23.30 -3.45
C ILE A 179 1.99 -22.86 -4.87
N SER A 180 2.53 -23.78 -5.67
CA SER A 180 2.89 -23.54 -7.08
C SER A 180 2.07 -24.42 -8.02
N TRP A 181 1.51 -23.81 -9.07
CA TRP A 181 0.74 -24.48 -10.11
C TRP A 181 1.03 -23.90 -11.50
N HIS A 182 1.71 -24.65 -12.38
CA HIS A 182 2.07 -24.20 -13.74
C HIS A 182 2.69 -22.79 -13.85
N GLY A 183 3.52 -22.39 -12.87
CA GLY A 183 4.14 -21.07 -12.83
C GLY A 183 3.32 -19.99 -12.11
N LEU A 184 2.11 -20.33 -11.67
CA LEU A 184 1.31 -19.55 -10.73
C LEU A 184 1.74 -19.85 -9.30
N LEU A 185 1.72 -18.83 -8.45
CA LEU A 185 2.06 -18.89 -7.04
C LEU A 185 0.94 -18.32 -6.20
N ALA A 186 0.68 -18.90 -5.03
CA ALA A 186 -0.23 -18.32 -4.05
C ALA A 186 0.26 -18.63 -2.64
N ARG A 187 -0.09 -17.77 -1.68
CA ARG A 187 0.10 -18.04 -0.25
C ARG A 187 -0.58 -19.35 0.14
N ALA A 188 0.16 -20.22 0.81
CA ALA A 188 -0.36 -21.48 1.33
C ALA A 188 -1.08 -21.29 2.68
N GLU A 189 -1.93 -20.26 2.77
CA GLU A 189 -2.76 -20.00 3.94
C GLU A 189 -4.07 -20.79 3.84
N VAL A 190 -4.61 -21.26 4.96
CA VAL A 190 -5.76 -22.17 4.96
C VAL A 190 -6.95 -21.59 4.19
N ASP A 191 -7.25 -20.31 4.38
CA ASP A 191 -8.40 -19.67 3.74
C ASP A 191 -8.16 -19.43 2.24
N ARG A 192 -6.94 -19.07 1.85
CA ARG A 192 -6.56 -18.96 0.43
C ARG A 192 -6.62 -20.32 -0.29
N LEU A 193 -6.13 -21.38 0.35
CA LEU A 193 -6.19 -22.74 -0.20
C LEU A 193 -7.63 -23.23 -0.35
N ARG A 194 -8.52 -22.84 0.57
CA ARG A 194 -9.96 -23.13 0.48
C ARG A 194 -10.63 -22.36 -0.66
N GLU A 195 -10.28 -21.08 -0.83
CA GLU A 195 -10.78 -20.26 -1.93
C GLU A 195 -10.40 -20.85 -3.29
N ILE A 196 -9.12 -21.19 -3.47
CA ILE A 196 -8.64 -21.88 -4.67
C ILE A 196 -9.43 -23.18 -4.85
N THR A 197 -9.51 -24.02 -3.83
CA THR A 197 -10.22 -25.30 -3.92
C THR A 197 -11.68 -25.14 -4.34
N ARG A 198 -12.41 -24.15 -3.78
CA ARG A 198 -13.82 -23.90 -4.10
C ARG A 198 -13.97 -23.52 -5.57
N ALA A 199 -13.20 -22.55 -6.03
CA ALA A 199 -13.26 -22.09 -7.41
C ALA A 199 -12.93 -23.19 -8.41
N GLU A 200 -11.95 -24.04 -8.10
CA GLU A 200 -11.62 -25.18 -8.96
C GLU A 200 -12.74 -26.22 -9.06
N HIS A 201 -13.62 -26.32 -8.05
CA HIS A 201 -14.81 -27.17 -8.12
C HIS A 201 -15.99 -26.50 -8.83
N GLU A 202 -16.11 -25.17 -8.74
CA GLU A 202 -17.23 -24.41 -9.31
C GLU A 202 -17.01 -24.07 -10.79
N ASP A 203 -15.79 -23.74 -11.21
CA ASP A 203 -15.49 -23.19 -12.54
C ASP A 203 -14.99 -24.24 -13.55
N HIS A 204 -14.56 -25.43 -13.10
CA HIS A 204 -13.84 -26.37 -13.97
C HIS A 204 -14.31 -27.83 -13.86
N ASP A 205 -14.92 -28.31 -14.94
CA ASP A 205 -15.33 -29.70 -15.15
C ASP A 205 -14.09 -30.59 -15.42
N ILE A 206 -13.50 -31.16 -14.35
CA ILE A 206 -12.63 -32.36 -14.33
C ILE A 206 -11.09 -32.15 -14.29
N THR A 207 -10.50 -30.98 -14.56
CA THR A 207 -9.04 -30.94 -14.88
C THR A 207 -8.03 -30.56 -13.79
N ARG A 208 -8.42 -30.18 -12.56
CA ARG A 208 -7.47 -29.74 -11.51
C ARG A 208 -7.50 -30.54 -10.21
N GLY A 209 -7.93 -31.81 -10.26
CA GLY A 209 -7.94 -32.71 -9.09
C GLY A 209 -6.59 -32.83 -8.36
N ILE A 210 -5.47 -32.72 -9.08
CA ILE A 210 -4.12 -32.70 -8.46
C ILE A 210 -3.91 -31.43 -7.63
N LEU A 211 -4.32 -30.26 -8.14
CA LEU A 211 -4.21 -28.99 -7.42
C LEU A 211 -5.09 -29.01 -6.17
N VAL A 212 -6.34 -29.41 -6.31
CA VAL A 212 -7.28 -29.62 -5.20
C VAL A 212 -6.69 -30.56 -4.15
N GLY A 213 -6.13 -31.70 -4.57
CA GLY A 213 -5.48 -32.64 -3.68
C GLY A 213 -4.29 -32.04 -2.93
N LYS A 214 -3.46 -31.22 -3.60
CA LYS A 214 -2.37 -30.47 -2.97
C LYS A 214 -2.90 -29.47 -1.93
N CYS A 215 -3.91 -28.66 -2.28
CA CYS A 215 -4.51 -27.70 -1.35
C CYS A 215 -5.07 -28.39 -0.10
N ASN A 216 -5.86 -29.46 -0.28
CA ASN A 216 -6.44 -30.22 0.84
C ASN A 216 -5.38 -30.83 1.76
N LYS A 217 -4.27 -31.35 1.19
CA LYS A 217 -3.15 -31.88 1.97
C LYS A 217 -2.50 -30.78 2.83
N LEU A 218 -2.27 -29.60 2.26
CA LEU A 218 -1.70 -28.46 2.98
C LEU A 218 -2.64 -27.95 4.08
N ILE A 219 -3.94 -27.82 3.79
CA ILE A 219 -4.96 -27.44 4.77
C ILE A 219 -4.93 -28.40 5.97
N ALA A 220 -4.95 -29.72 5.72
CA ALA A 220 -4.95 -30.72 6.77
C ALA A 220 -3.67 -30.64 7.63
N LYS A 221 -2.51 -30.41 7.00
CA LYS A 221 -1.24 -30.27 7.73
C LYS A 221 -1.21 -29.01 8.60
N LYS A 222 -1.65 -27.87 8.08
CA LYS A 222 -1.66 -26.59 8.82
C LYS A 222 -2.64 -26.62 9.98
N LYS A 223 -3.84 -27.17 9.80
CA LYS A 223 -4.79 -27.38 10.91
C LYS A 223 -4.23 -28.22 12.06
N LYS A 224 -3.45 -29.26 11.75
CA LYS A 224 -2.76 -30.08 12.75
C LYS A 224 -1.68 -29.30 13.49
N ALA A 225 -0.93 -28.45 12.78
CA ALA A 225 0.08 -27.59 13.38
C ALA A 225 -0.53 -26.52 14.30
N ASP A 226 -1.65 -25.94 13.92
CA ASP A 226 -2.35 -24.88 14.67
C ASP A 226 -3.19 -25.42 15.84
N GLY A 227 -3.18 -26.74 16.10
CA GLY A 227 -4.00 -27.36 17.14
C GLY A 227 -5.51 -27.25 16.91
N THR A 228 -5.95 -26.83 15.71
CA THR A 228 -7.37 -26.66 15.36
C THR A 228 -8.02 -27.98 14.93
N GLU A 229 -7.55 -29.11 15.44
CA GLU A 229 -8.33 -30.35 15.46
C GLU A 229 -9.33 -30.26 16.63
N SER A 230 -10.43 -29.54 16.40
CA SER A 230 -11.62 -29.71 17.24
C SER A 230 -12.16 -31.11 17.01
N ALA A 231 -12.21 -31.88 18.09
CA ALA A 231 -12.89 -33.14 18.23
C ALA A 231 -14.26 -33.13 17.54
N ALA A 232 -14.37 -33.82 16.40
CA ALA A 232 -15.64 -34.24 15.84
C ALA A 232 -15.84 -35.73 16.17
N ALA A 233 -16.42 -35.95 17.36
CA ALA A 233 -17.29 -37.05 17.74
C ALA A 233 -16.94 -38.47 17.22
N THR A 234 -16.10 -39.18 17.97
CA THR A 234 -16.43 -40.58 18.29
C THR A 234 -17.67 -40.57 19.18
N ASN A 235 -18.82 -40.94 18.65
CA ASN A 235 -19.92 -41.57 19.39
C ASN A 235 -20.96 -42.09 18.39
N GLY A 236 -21.17 -43.41 18.40
CA GLY A 236 -22.22 -44.03 17.61
C GLY A 236 -21.98 -45.48 17.20
N GLY A 237 -21.27 -46.26 18.01
CA GLY A 237 -21.38 -47.72 17.97
C GLY A 237 -21.97 -48.18 19.29
N GLU A 238 -23.27 -48.52 19.30
CA GLU A 238 -23.76 -49.59 20.17
C GLU A 238 -25.05 -50.20 19.60
N ALA A 239 -25.08 -51.52 19.69
CA ALA A 239 -26.05 -52.42 19.09
C ALA A 239 -27.38 -52.46 19.85
N ALA A 240 -28.48 -52.60 19.11
CA ALA A 240 -29.62 -53.49 19.39
C ALA A 240 -30.47 -53.64 18.12
#